data_AF-A0A370LCD5-F1
#
_entry.id   AF-A0A370LCD5-F1
#
_cell.length_a   1.000
_cell.length_b   1.000
_cell.length_c   1.000
_cell.angle_alpha   90.00
_cell.angle_beta   90.00
_cell.angle_gamma   90.00
#
_symmetry.space_group_name_H-M   'P 1'
#
loop_
_entity.id
_entity.type
_entity.pdbx_description
1 polymer ?
#
loop_
_entity_poly.entity_id
_entity_poly.type
_entity_poly.pdbx_seq_one_letter_code
_entity_poly.pdbx_strand_id
1 'polypeptide(L)' 'MKRILTLAFIAASALQPAFAQDSAALRRACQADAARLCAGVMPGGGRIANCFKEKRDQLSDGCRTALQQASAQRKAD' A
#
# COMPACT_ATOMS: atom_id res chain seq x y z
N MET A 1 2.69 -19.82 -47.77
CA MET A 1 2.20 -18.45 -48.03
C MET A 1 0.71 -18.48 -48.39
N LYS A 2 -0.20 -18.33 -47.41
CA LYS A 2 -1.50 -17.65 -47.54
C LYS A 2 -2.07 -17.52 -46.12
N ARG A 3 -2.20 -16.27 -45.67
CA ARG A 3 -2.50 -15.87 -44.29
C ARG A 3 -4.01 -15.79 -44.10
N ILE A 4 -4.68 -16.85 -43.64
CA ILE A 4 -6.02 -16.76 -43.04
C ILE A 4 -6.16 -17.89 -42.01
N LEU A 5 -5.77 -17.62 -40.76
CA LEU A 5 -6.24 -18.35 -39.58
C LEU A 5 -6.71 -17.29 -38.59
N THR A 6 -8.01 -17.09 -38.65
CA THR A 6 -8.85 -16.19 -37.89
C THR A 6 -8.75 -16.45 -36.38
N LEU A 7 -8.50 -15.37 -35.63
CA LEU A 7 -9.15 -15.03 -34.36
C LEU A 7 -9.54 -16.19 -33.44
N ALA A 8 -8.59 -16.63 -32.60
CA ALA A 8 -8.88 -17.29 -31.33
C ALA A 8 -8.21 -16.48 -30.22
N PHE A 9 -8.97 -15.48 -29.77
CA PHE A 9 -8.75 -14.67 -28.59
C PHE A 9 -8.92 -15.58 -27.36
N ILE A 10 -7.85 -16.14 -26.80
CA ILE A 10 -7.94 -16.82 -25.50
C ILE A 10 -6.81 -16.37 -24.57
N ALA A 11 -7.26 -15.62 -23.56
CA ALA A 11 -6.66 -15.39 -22.26
C ALA A 11 -5.35 -14.59 -22.22
N ALA A 12 -5.52 -13.27 -22.29
CA ALA A 12 -4.72 -12.34 -21.51
C ALA A 12 -4.86 -12.68 -20.01
N SER A 13 -4.03 -13.59 -19.50
CA SER A 13 -3.87 -13.79 -18.06
C SER A 13 -3.03 -12.64 -17.52
N ALA A 14 -3.75 -11.61 -17.08
CA ALA A 14 -3.35 -10.49 -16.24
C ALA A 14 -1.87 -10.46 -15.80
N LEU A 15 -1.07 -9.60 -16.44
CA LEU A 15 0.01 -8.93 -15.73
C LEU A 15 -0.66 -8.06 -14.64
N GLN A 16 -0.80 -8.60 -13.43
CA GLN A 16 -1.25 -7.83 -12.27
C GLN A 16 -0.02 -7.22 -11.60
N PRO A 17 0.22 -5.90 -11.68
CA PRO A 17 0.95 -5.22 -10.64
C PRO A 17 -0.05 -4.78 -9.58
N ALA A 18 -0.57 -5.72 -8.77
CA ALA A 18 -1.46 -5.39 -7.66
C ALA A 18 -0.73 -4.72 -6.47
N PHE A 19 0.59 -4.52 -6.54
CA PHE A 19 1.43 -4.16 -5.38
C PHE A 19 1.71 -2.66 -5.20
N ALA A 20 1.30 -1.80 -6.13
CA ALA A 20 1.59 -0.37 -6.02
C ALA A 20 0.51 0.43 -5.27
N GLN A 21 -0.74 -0.05 -5.22
CA GLN A 21 -1.88 0.73 -4.73
C GLN A 21 -1.92 0.82 -3.20
N ASP A 22 -1.55 -0.25 -2.49
CA ASP A 22 -1.70 -0.33 -1.03
C ASP A 22 -0.77 0.64 -0.28
N SER A 23 0.45 0.83 -0.79
CA SER A 23 1.41 1.75 -0.17
C SER A 23 1.00 3.22 -0.34
N ALA A 24 0.37 3.57 -1.47
CA ALA A 24 -0.10 4.93 -1.72
C ALA A 24 -1.34 5.25 -0.87
N ALA A 25 -2.28 4.30 -0.77
CA ALA A 25 -3.47 4.43 0.08
C ALA A 25 -3.08 4.59 1.56
N LEU A 26 -2.17 3.74 2.05
CA LEU A 26 -1.66 3.83 3.42
C LEU A 26 -1.02 5.20 3.70
N ARG A 27 -0.13 5.66 2.81
CA ARG A 27 0.55 6.96 2.99
C ARG A 27 -0.45 8.11 3.05
N ARG A 28 -1.48 8.10 2.20
CA ARG A 28 -2.53 9.14 2.21
C ARG A 28 -3.33 9.10 3.51
N ALA A 29 -3.77 7.92 3.94
CA ALA A 29 -4.54 7.74 5.17
C ALA A 29 -3.78 8.22 6.42
N CYS A 30 -2.46 8.03 6.43
CA CYS A 30 -1.60 8.38 7.57
C CYS A 30 -0.86 9.72 7.41
N GLN A 31 -1.08 10.49 6.34
CA GLN A 31 -0.28 11.70 6.06
C GLN A 31 -0.44 12.77 7.15
N ALA A 32 -1.68 13.03 7.58
CA ALA A 32 -1.96 14.01 8.62
C ALA A 32 -1.36 13.58 9.98
N ASP A 33 -1.47 12.29 10.31
CA ASP A 33 -0.87 11.74 11.54
C ASP A 33 0.66 11.74 11.49
N ALA A 34 1.26 11.46 10.34
CA ALA A 34 2.71 11.58 10.16
C ALA A 34 3.19 13.02 10.39
N ALA A 35 2.49 14.00 9.82
CA ALA A 35 2.82 15.41 9.97
C ALA A 35 2.63 15.92 11.40
N ARG A 36 1.59 15.45 12.10
CA ARG A 36 1.24 15.90 13.45
C ARG A 36 2.03 15.19 14.56
N LEU A 37 2.20 13.87 14.45
CA LEU A 37 2.75 13.02 15.51
C LEU A 37 4.22 12.68 15.29
N CYS A 38 4.67 12.66 14.04
CA CYS A 38 6.02 12.22 13.64
C CYS A 38 6.78 13.32 12.89
N ALA A 39 6.46 14.59 13.16
CA ALA A 39 7.19 15.73 12.61
C ALA A 39 8.69 15.57 12.91
N GLY A 40 9.53 15.72 11.89
CA GLY A 40 10.99 15.57 12.01
C GLY A 40 11.52 14.13 11.92
N VAL A 41 10.65 13.11 11.83
CA VAL A 41 11.09 11.73 11.56
C VAL A 41 11.45 11.60 10.08
N MET A 42 12.72 11.31 9.79
CA MET A 42 13.16 11.12 8.42
C MET A 42 12.48 9.89 7.79
N PRO A 43 11.82 10.03 6.62
CA PRO A 43 11.19 8.89 5.93
C PRO A 43 12.17 7.75 5.62
N GLY A 44 11.63 6.54 5.40
CA GLY A 44 12.42 5.35 5.08
C GLY A 44 12.86 4.53 6.30
N GLY A 45 13.36 3.31 6.02
CA GLY A 45 13.88 2.40 7.05
C GLY A 45 12.89 2.00 8.15
N GLY A 46 11.58 2.16 7.92
CA GLY A 46 10.55 1.86 8.93
C GLY A 46 10.45 2.87 10.09
N ARG A 47 11.18 3.99 10.06
CA ARG A 47 11.18 4.97 11.17
C ARG A 47 9.80 5.56 11.48
N ILE A 48 9.03 5.92 10.44
CA ILE A 48 7.65 6.40 10.59
C ILE A 48 6.75 5.33 11.20
N ALA A 49 6.94 4.06 10.82
CA ALA A 49 6.16 2.96 11.40
C ALA A 49 6.48 2.77 12.90
N ASN A 50 7.73 2.96 13.31
CA ASN A 50 8.09 2.94 14.74
C ASN A 50 7.50 4.13 15.50
N CYS A 51 7.54 5.34 14.95
CA CYS A 51 6.87 6.49 15.54
C CYS A 51 5.36 6.22 15.71
N PHE A 52 4.70 5.64 14.71
CA PHE A 52 3.29 5.25 14.83
C PHE A 52 3.05 4.17 15.89
N LYS A 53 3.99 3.23 16.11
CA LYS A 53 3.90 2.24 17.20
C LYS A 53 3.94 2.89 18.58
N GLU A 54 4.75 3.93 18.75
CA GLU A 54 4.85 4.69 20.01
C GLU A 54 3.65 5.61 20.24
N LYS A 55 2.99 6.06 19.16
CA LYS A 55 1.86 7.00 19.19
C LYS A 55 0.53 6.37 18.83
N ARG A 56 0.38 5.03 18.95
CA ARG A 56 -0.80 4.28 18.45
C ARG A 56 -2.14 4.83 18.91
N ASP A 57 -2.22 5.25 20.17
CA ASP A 57 -3.46 5.74 20.77
C ASP A 57 -3.84 7.12 20.25
N GLN A 58 -2.88 7.88 19.72
CA GLN A 58 -3.07 9.23 19.19
C GLN A 58 -3.32 9.26 17.68
N LEU A 59 -3.17 8.11 17.00
CA LEU A 59 -3.48 7.99 15.57
C LEU A 59 -4.98 8.24 15.31
N SER A 60 -5.30 8.68 14.10
CA SER A 60 -6.68 8.64 13.61
C SER A 60 -7.13 7.20 13.36
N ASP A 61 -8.44 6.97 13.41
CA ASP A 61 -9.03 5.66 13.07
C ASP A 61 -8.73 5.24 11.62
N GLY A 62 -8.68 6.23 10.72
CA GLY A 62 -8.31 6.01 9.32
C GLY A 62 -6.89 5.47 9.18
N CYS A 63 -5.91 6.08 9.85
CA CYS A 63 -4.54 5.60 9.80
C CYS A 63 -4.37 4.24 10.50
N ARG A 64 -5.04 4.02 11.65
CA ARG A 64 -5.02 2.70 12.33
C ARG A 64 -5.53 1.58 11.43
N THR A 65 -6.68 1.80 10.79
CA THR A 65 -7.28 0.83 9.88
C THR A 65 -6.37 0.55 8.69
N ALA A 66 -5.81 1.59 8.08
CA ALA A 66 -4.89 1.43 6.95
C ALA A 66 -3.61 0.66 7.34
N LEU A 67 -3.05 0.91 8.52
CA LEU A 67 -1.90 0.16 9.04
C LEU A 67 -2.22 -1.33 9.25
N GLN A 68 -3.41 -1.64 9.76
CA GLN A 68 -3.87 -3.02 9.91
C GLN A 68 -4.01 -3.72 8.56
N GLN A 69 -4.66 -3.07 7.59
CA GLN A 69 -4.81 -3.59 6.22
C GLN A 69 -3.47 -3.83 5.55
N ALA A 70 -2.53 -2.87 5.62
CA ALA A 70 -1.20 -3.03 5.07
C ALA A 70 -0.40 -4.17 5.72
N SER A 71 -0.61 -4.42 7.02
CA SER A 71 0.03 -5.54 7.73
C SER A 71 -0.57 -6.91 7.36
N ALA A 72 -1.86 -6.95 7.01
CA ALA A 72 -2.51 -8.17 6.53
C ALA A 72 -2.04 -8.51 5.10
N GLN A 73 -1.92 -7.49 4.23
CA GLN A 73 -1.46 -7.69 2.85
C GLN A 73 -0.04 -8.26 2.79
N ARG A 74 0.86 -7.77 3.64
CA ARG A 74 2.25 -8.27 3.78
C ARG A 74 2.35 -9.75 4.20
N LYS A 75 1.28 -10.35 4.72
CA LYS A 75 1.24 -11.77 5.07
C LYS A 75 0.68 -12.66 3.96
N ALA A 76 0.07 -12.05 2.94
CA ALA A 76 -0.45 -12.73 1.77
C ALA A 76 0.61 -12.87 0.67
N ASP A 77 1.75 -12.18 0.82
CA ASP A 77 2.96 -12.26 -0.01
C ASP A 77 4.01 -13.19 0.62
#